data_AF-A0A6L9ZE52-F1
#
_entry.id   AF-A0A6L9ZE52-F1
#
_cell.length_a   1.000
_cell.length_b   1.000
_cell.length_c   1.000
_cell.angle_alpha   90.00
_cell.angle_beta   90.00
_cell.angle_gamma   90.00
#
_symmetry.space_group_name_H-M   'P 1'
#
loop_
_entity.id
_entity.type
_entity.pdbx_description
1 polymer ?
#
loop_
_entity_poly.entity_id
_entity_poly.type
_entity_poly.pdbx_seq_one_letter_code
_entity_poly.pdbx_strand_id
1 'polypeptide(L)'
;MKKTQILASHREGVVRRCVEAGVVLAIQDTTDLEYTTHEATKDLGYINQTPQQGIKVHSCIAVSSKGEPLGMLHQQSWTRKQRSGKKKERKKKPIQEKESYRWLQTAKGAEEGLAEKIQLIHVADREADIFELFAQKRSANSELLIRGEYNRRVKEEMGYLLPMIEQGSILGTMTINLERNPKRRARPRNIANPRDESHTGSTSKSPQTSQSPSSGN
;
A
#
# COMPACT_ATOMS: atom_id res chain seq x y z
N MET A 1 25.37 -16.25 17.71
CA MET A 1 23.93 -15.97 17.65
C MET A 1 23.47 -16.11 16.19
N LYS A 2 22.45 -16.93 15.89
CA LYS A 2 22.02 -17.15 14.49
C LYS A 2 21.19 -15.96 13.98
N LYS A 3 21.38 -15.53 12.73
CA LYS A 3 20.63 -14.42 12.09
C LYS A 3 19.12 -14.50 12.33
N THR A 4 18.55 -15.70 12.26
CA THR A 4 17.12 -15.96 12.46
C THR A 4 16.64 -15.61 13.87
N GLN A 5 17.48 -15.79 14.89
CA GLN A 5 17.11 -15.49 16.29
C GLN A 5 17.00 -13.98 16.54
N ILE A 6 17.90 -13.19 15.95
CA ILE A 6 17.84 -11.71 16.01
C ILE A 6 16.51 -11.20 15.41
N LEU A 7 16.15 -11.74 14.24
CA LEU A 7 14.94 -11.32 13.55
C LEU A 7 13.67 -11.78 14.27
N ALA A 8 13.69 -12.97 14.88
CA ALA A 8 12.55 -13.49 15.64
C ALA A 8 12.24 -12.62 16.86
N SER A 9 13.24 -12.29 17.69
CA SER A 9 13.01 -11.45 18.88
C SER A 9 12.55 -10.03 18.51
N HIS A 10 13.10 -9.47 17.43
CA HIS A 10 12.64 -8.19 16.90
C HIS A 10 11.17 -8.27 16.47
N ARG A 11 10.81 -9.31 15.72
CA ARG A 11 9.45 -9.52 15.21
C ARG A 11 8.43 -9.62 16.33
N GLU A 12 8.72 -10.41 17.36
CA GLU A 12 7.85 -10.52 18.54
C GLU A 12 7.64 -9.17 19.23
N GLY A 13 8.72 -8.40 19.39
CA GLY A 13 8.66 -7.06 19.97
C GLY A 13 7.81 -6.08 19.16
N VAL A 14 7.93 -6.09 17.83
CA VAL A 14 7.10 -5.25 16.94
C VAL A 14 5.64 -5.66 17.01
N VAL A 15 5.36 -6.97 16.93
CA VAL A 15 3.97 -7.48 16.99
C VAL A 15 3.28 -7.04 18.28
N ARG A 16 3.95 -7.16 19.42
CA ARG A 16 3.41 -6.72 20.72
C ARG A 16 3.05 -5.22 20.71
N ARG A 17 3.97 -4.36 20.28
CA ARG A 17 3.73 -2.91 20.19
C ARG A 17 2.60 -2.56 19.22
N CYS A 18 2.51 -3.28 18.11
CA CYS A 18 1.42 -3.11 17.15
C CYS A 18 0.06 -3.48 17.76
N VAL A 19 -0.02 -4.60 18.50
CA VAL A 19 -1.24 -5.00 19.22
C VAL A 19 -1.66 -3.96 20.24
N GLU A 20 -0.71 -3.43 21.03
CA GLU A 20 -0.96 -2.36 22.00
C GLU A 20 -1.47 -1.07 21.32
N ALA A 21 -1.01 -0.76 20.10
CA ALA A 21 -1.42 0.43 19.37
C ALA A 21 -2.83 0.32 18.75
N GLY A 22 -3.30 -0.90 18.44
CA GLY A 22 -4.64 -1.17 17.89
C GLY A 22 -4.85 -0.79 16.42
N VAL A 23 -4.37 0.40 15.99
CA VAL A 23 -4.38 0.87 14.60
C VAL A 23 -2.95 1.18 14.16
N VAL A 24 -2.51 0.55 13.08
CA VAL A 24 -1.13 0.63 12.59
C VAL A 24 -1.09 0.99 11.10
N LEU A 25 -0.26 1.98 10.78
CA LEU A 25 0.14 2.32 9.43
C LEU A 25 1.35 1.47 9.03
N ALA A 26 1.17 0.57 8.08
CA ALA A 26 2.21 -0.26 7.48
C ALA A 26 2.79 0.45 6.25
N ILE A 27 3.77 1.34 6.50
CA ILE A 27 4.36 2.21 5.49
C ILE A 27 5.38 1.43 4.66
N GLN A 28 5.19 1.37 3.36
CA GLN A 28 6.07 0.66 2.43
C GLN A 28 6.82 1.63 1.52
N ASP A 29 8.14 1.43 1.40
CA ASP A 29 8.96 2.17 0.44
C ASP A 29 10.19 1.36 0.00
N THR A 30 10.77 1.72 -1.14
CA THR A 30 11.99 1.11 -1.69
C THR A 30 13.14 2.10 -1.62
N THR A 31 14.24 1.68 -0.99
CA THR A 31 15.49 2.43 -0.98
C THR A 31 16.60 1.66 -1.68
N ASP A 32 17.59 2.39 -2.20
CA ASP A 32 18.75 1.84 -2.86
C ASP A 32 19.99 2.04 -1.99
N LEU A 33 20.70 0.95 -1.71
CA LEU A 33 22.00 0.98 -1.05
C LEU A 33 23.07 0.93 -2.14
N GLU A 34 23.75 2.06 -2.34
CA GLU A 34 24.75 2.23 -3.38
C GLU A 34 26.15 1.89 -2.86
N TYR A 35 26.87 1.02 -3.57
CA TYR A 35 28.18 0.51 -3.17
C TYR A 35 29.18 0.53 -4.34
N THR A 36 28.98 1.39 -5.34
CA THR A 36 29.77 1.37 -6.60
C THR A 36 31.27 1.51 -6.35
N THR A 37 31.66 2.28 -5.32
CA THR A 37 33.06 2.55 -4.96
C THR A 37 33.68 1.52 -4.03
N HIS A 38 32.92 0.51 -3.59
CA HIS A 38 33.39 -0.47 -2.61
C HIS A 38 33.85 -1.76 -3.32
N GLU A 39 35.04 -1.73 -3.92
CA GLU A 39 35.58 -2.78 -4.80
C GLU A 39 35.62 -4.19 -4.17
N ALA A 40 35.76 -4.28 -2.85
CA ALA A 40 35.74 -5.55 -2.13
C ALA A 40 34.32 -6.18 -2.02
N THR A 41 33.27 -5.42 -2.33
CA THR A 41 31.87 -5.87 -2.19
C THR A 41 31.45 -6.63 -3.44
N LYS A 42 31.13 -7.92 -3.26
CA LYS A 42 30.71 -8.82 -4.33
C LYS A 42 29.18 -8.91 -4.42
N ASP A 43 28.71 -9.53 -5.50
CA ASP A 43 27.29 -9.85 -5.73
C ASP A 43 26.34 -8.64 -5.80
N LEU A 44 26.87 -7.45 -6.11
CA LEU A 44 26.09 -6.25 -6.37
C LEU A 44 25.34 -6.33 -7.72
N GLY A 45 24.30 -5.51 -7.87
CA GLY A 45 23.59 -5.36 -9.14
C GLY A 45 23.16 -3.94 -9.44
N TYR A 46 22.56 -3.73 -10.60
CA TYR A 46 22.11 -2.41 -11.04
C TYR A 46 20.98 -1.88 -10.15
N ILE A 47 21.17 -0.70 -9.56
CA ILE A 47 20.12 -0.03 -8.77
C ILE A 47 19.21 0.84 -9.64
N ASN A 48 19.74 1.35 -10.76
CA ASN A 48 19.04 2.19 -11.73
C ASN A 48 19.51 1.92 -13.18
N GLN A 49 19.26 2.86 -14.10
CA GLN A 49 19.66 2.76 -15.51
C GLN A 49 21.12 3.17 -15.78
N THR A 50 21.81 3.69 -14.77
CA THR A 50 23.23 4.06 -14.82
C THR A 50 24.13 2.87 -14.44
N PRO A 51 25.46 2.99 -14.57
CA PRO A 51 26.39 1.95 -14.13
C PRO A 51 26.42 1.69 -12.61
N GLN A 52 25.77 2.52 -11.78
CA GLN A 52 25.78 2.38 -10.32
C GLN A 52 25.36 0.98 -9.86
N GLN A 53 26.14 0.44 -8.93
CA GLN A 53 25.98 -0.91 -8.38
C GLN A 53 25.57 -0.85 -6.91
N GLY A 54 24.70 -1.76 -6.51
CA GLY A 54 24.15 -1.77 -5.16
C GLY A 54 23.10 -2.84 -4.93
N ILE A 55 22.32 -2.62 -3.86
CA ILE A 55 21.26 -3.52 -3.41
C ILE A 55 19.98 -2.70 -3.28
N LYS A 56 18.87 -3.23 -3.81
CA LYS A 56 17.54 -2.64 -3.60
C LYS A 56 16.95 -3.23 -2.32
N VAL A 57 16.37 -2.40 -1.48
CA VAL A 57 15.75 -2.81 -0.22
C VAL A 57 14.35 -2.24 -0.16
N HIS A 58 13.36 -3.13 -0.06
CA HIS A 58 11.98 -2.76 0.13
C HIS A 58 11.56 -3.09 1.56
N SER A 59 11.14 -2.08 2.28
CA SER A 59 10.87 -2.15 3.72
C SER A 59 9.42 -1.80 4.01
N CYS A 60 8.86 -2.43 5.04
CA CYS A 60 7.60 -2.06 5.65
C CYS A 60 7.80 -1.73 7.12
N ILE A 61 7.50 -0.49 7.48
CA ILE A 61 7.66 0.03 8.84
C ILE A 61 6.26 0.25 9.43
N ALA A 62 6.04 -0.29 10.62
CA ALA A 62 4.85 -0.02 11.42
C ALA A 62 4.98 1.33 12.12
N VAL A 63 3.92 2.13 12.02
CA VAL A 63 3.77 3.42 12.70
C VAL A 63 2.39 3.47 13.35
N SER A 64 2.29 3.98 14.58
CA SER A 64 0.98 4.16 15.25
C SER A 64 0.15 5.24 14.54
N SER A 65 -1.15 5.30 14.82
CA SER A 65 -2.01 6.40 14.35
C SER A 65 -1.58 7.80 14.82
N LYS A 66 -0.73 7.87 15.85
CA LYS A 66 -0.12 9.11 16.38
C LYS A 66 1.22 9.46 15.72
N GLY A 67 1.74 8.62 14.83
CA GLY A 67 3.02 8.85 14.15
C GLY A 67 4.24 8.25 14.86
N GLU A 68 4.05 7.39 15.86
CA GLU A 68 5.16 6.79 16.61
C GLU A 68 5.69 5.55 15.86
N PRO A 69 7.02 5.43 15.63
CA PRO A 69 7.57 4.25 14.98
C PRO A 69 7.50 3.03 15.91
N LEU A 70 6.81 1.97 15.45
CA LEU A 70 6.66 0.72 16.19
C LEU A 70 7.67 -0.35 15.75
N GLY A 71 8.26 -0.19 14.57
CA GLY A 71 9.41 -0.98 14.07
C GLY A 71 9.16 -1.66 12.72
N MET A 72 10.11 -2.47 12.27
CA MET A 72 10.06 -3.13 10.95
C MET A 72 9.13 -4.35 10.96
N LEU A 73 8.13 -4.38 10.09
CA LEU A 73 7.21 -5.50 9.88
C LEU A 73 7.77 -6.53 8.89
N HIS A 74 8.33 -6.04 7.78
CA HIS A 74 8.84 -6.87 6.72
C HIS A 74 9.94 -6.14 5.98
N GLN A 75 10.94 -6.86 5.49
CA GLN A 75 11.99 -6.32 4.64
C GLN A 75 12.45 -7.38 3.65
N GLN A 76 12.66 -6.97 2.42
CA GLN A 76 13.27 -7.80 1.39
C GLN A 76 14.34 -7.01 0.65
N SER A 77 15.38 -7.72 0.21
CA SER A 77 16.48 -7.14 -0.54
C SER A 77 16.83 -8.01 -1.75
N TRP A 78 17.16 -7.38 -2.86
CA TRP A 78 17.57 -8.06 -4.08
C TRP A 78 18.54 -7.21 -4.89
N THR A 79 19.22 -7.86 -5.83
CA THR A 79 20.10 -7.22 -6.81
C THR A 79 19.56 -7.46 -8.22
N ARG A 80 19.75 -6.48 -9.12
CA ARG A 80 19.36 -6.64 -10.53
C ARG A 80 20.58 -7.06 -11.35
N LYS A 81 20.50 -8.22 -12.00
CA LYS A 81 21.55 -8.68 -12.94
C LYS A 81 21.64 -7.85 -14.22
N GLN A 82 20.55 -7.18 -14.59
CA GLN A 82 20.41 -6.41 -15.82
C GLN A 82 19.73 -5.09 -15.52
N ARG A 83 19.99 -4.08 -16.34
CA ARG A 83 19.21 -2.83 -16.31
C ARG A 83 17.75 -3.09 -16.67
N SER A 84 16.85 -2.21 -16.24
CA SER A 84 15.41 -2.40 -16.44
C SER A 84 15.05 -2.56 -17.92
N GLY A 85 14.36 -3.65 -18.24
CA GLY A 85 13.95 -4.00 -19.61
C GLY A 85 12.83 -3.12 -20.18
N LYS A 86 12.49 -3.35 -21.47
CA LYS A 86 11.51 -2.54 -22.21
C LYS A 86 10.10 -2.70 -21.64
N LYS A 87 9.36 -1.58 -21.55
CA LYS A 87 7.97 -1.51 -21.03
C LYS A 87 7.02 -2.53 -21.69
N LYS A 88 7.19 -2.81 -22.99
CA LYS A 88 6.35 -3.76 -23.75
C LYS A 88 6.53 -5.21 -23.28
N GLU A 89 7.75 -5.62 -22.97
CA GLU A 89 8.06 -6.98 -22.50
C GLU A 89 7.54 -7.18 -21.07
N ARG A 90 7.63 -6.15 -20.22
CA ARG A 90 7.09 -6.19 -18.85
C ARG A 90 5.60 -6.51 -18.80
N LYS A 91 4.80 -6.06 -19.79
CA LYS A 91 3.35 -6.33 -19.81
C LYS A 91 3.00 -7.79 -20.03
N LYS A 92 3.88 -8.58 -20.66
CA LYS A 92 3.66 -9.99 -20.97
C LYS A 92 3.99 -10.92 -19.81
N LYS A 93 4.73 -10.43 -18.81
CA LYS A 93 5.16 -11.24 -17.67
C LYS A 93 4.05 -11.35 -16.61
N PRO A 94 3.94 -12.49 -15.91
CA PRO A 94 3.13 -12.58 -14.69
C PRO A 94 3.68 -11.62 -13.62
N ILE A 95 2.84 -11.22 -12.65
CA ILE A 95 3.24 -10.25 -11.63
C ILE A 95 4.44 -10.75 -10.82
N GLN A 96 4.52 -12.05 -10.53
CA GLN A 96 5.56 -12.71 -9.74
C GLN A 96 6.97 -12.57 -10.33
N GLU A 97 7.09 -12.37 -11.64
CA GLU A 97 8.37 -12.14 -12.31
C GLU A 97 8.75 -10.65 -12.41
N LYS A 98 7.86 -9.75 -11.96
CA LYS A 98 8.08 -8.31 -11.98
C LYS A 98 8.56 -7.85 -10.61
N GLU A 99 9.42 -6.85 -10.61
CA GLU A 99 9.86 -6.22 -9.37
C GLU A 99 8.72 -5.54 -8.59
N SER A 100 7.61 -5.17 -9.26
CA SER A 100 6.41 -4.67 -8.59
C SER A 100 5.73 -5.73 -7.69
N TYR A 101 6.08 -7.01 -7.81
CA TYR A 101 5.60 -8.06 -6.90
C TYR A 101 5.99 -7.81 -5.44
N ARG A 102 7.08 -7.06 -5.22
CA ARG A 102 7.56 -6.72 -3.88
C ARG A 102 6.47 -6.08 -3.00
N TRP A 103 5.58 -5.28 -3.58
CA TRP A 103 4.46 -4.65 -2.87
C TRP A 103 3.50 -5.71 -2.33
N LEU A 104 3.18 -6.74 -3.12
CA LEU A 104 2.27 -7.81 -2.72
C LEU A 104 2.90 -8.72 -1.65
N GLN A 105 4.18 -9.06 -1.84
CA GLN A 105 4.92 -9.88 -0.88
C GLN A 105 5.06 -9.17 0.46
N THR A 106 5.33 -7.86 0.43
CA THR A 106 5.50 -7.05 1.64
C THR A 106 4.17 -6.81 2.35
N ALA A 107 3.09 -6.57 1.62
CA ALA A 107 1.75 -6.49 2.21
C ALA A 107 1.40 -7.80 2.93
N LYS A 108 1.61 -8.96 2.29
CA LYS A 108 1.39 -10.27 2.91
C LYS A 108 2.29 -10.49 4.13
N GLY A 109 3.58 -10.17 4.02
CA GLY A 109 4.54 -10.34 5.12
C GLY A 109 4.26 -9.42 6.30
N ALA A 110 3.66 -8.25 6.08
CA ALA A 110 3.28 -7.31 7.13
C ALA A 110 2.06 -7.77 7.95
N GLU A 111 1.19 -8.61 7.37
CA GLU A 111 0.05 -9.19 8.09
C GLU A 111 0.46 -10.36 9.03
N GLU A 112 1.61 -10.98 8.80
CA GLU A 112 2.08 -12.13 9.56
C GLU A 112 2.25 -11.80 11.06
N GLY A 113 1.39 -12.38 11.90
CA GLY A 113 1.35 -12.18 13.35
C GLY A 113 0.40 -11.07 13.82
N LEU A 114 -0.14 -10.27 12.88
CA LEU A 114 -1.03 -9.12 13.12
C LEU A 114 -2.42 -9.27 12.51
N ALA A 115 -2.57 -10.15 11.52
CA ALA A 115 -3.86 -10.49 10.90
C ALA A 115 -4.93 -10.71 11.96
N GLU A 116 -6.08 -10.06 11.77
CA GLU A 116 -7.27 -10.17 12.64
C GLU A 116 -7.10 -9.63 14.08
N LYS A 117 -5.92 -9.17 14.49
CA LYS A 117 -5.66 -8.61 15.83
C LYS A 117 -5.80 -7.09 15.92
N ILE A 118 -5.48 -6.39 14.83
CA ILE A 118 -5.39 -4.92 14.79
C ILE A 118 -5.87 -4.37 13.45
N GLN A 119 -6.28 -3.11 13.37
CA GLN A 119 -6.50 -2.49 12.07
C GLN A 119 -5.15 -2.17 11.43
N LEU A 120 -4.85 -2.80 10.30
CA LEU A 120 -3.61 -2.58 9.54
C LEU A 120 -3.93 -1.78 8.27
N ILE A 121 -3.24 -0.66 8.07
CA ILE A 121 -3.43 0.19 6.89
C ILE A 121 -2.12 0.22 6.12
N HIS A 122 -2.06 -0.44 4.96
CA HIS A 122 -0.89 -0.38 4.11
C HIS A 122 -0.82 0.98 3.42
N VAL A 123 0.25 1.72 3.69
CA VAL A 123 0.48 3.05 3.12
C VAL A 123 1.62 2.96 2.12
N ALA A 124 1.39 3.42 0.90
CA ALA A 124 2.44 3.49 -0.11
C ALA A 124 2.22 4.64 -1.10
N ASP A 125 3.30 5.01 -1.77
CA ASP A 125 3.29 6.07 -2.76
C ASP A 125 2.67 5.61 -4.10
N ARG A 126 2.81 6.46 -5.10
CA ARG A 126 2.21 6.27 -6.43
C ARG A 126 2.77 5.08 -7.20
N GLU A 127 3.95 4.57 -6.84
CA GLU A 127 4.51 3.39 -7.50
C GLU A 127 3.72 2.11 -7.14
N ALA A 128 3.08 2.09 -5.98
CA ALA A 128 2.24 0.98 -5.53
C ALA A 128 0.84 0.98 -6.15
N ASP A 129 0.50 1.96 -7.00
CA ASP A 129 -0.79 2.01 -7.71
C ASP A 129 -0.88 0.95 -8.83
N ILE A 130 -0.92 -0.33 -8.43
CA ILE A 130 -0.98 -1.50 -9.32
C ILE A 130 -2.23 -2.33 -9.02
N PHE A 131 -2.91 -2.81 -10.06
CA PHE A 131 -4.18 -3.54 -9.92
C PHE A 131 -4.04 -4.78 -9.03
N GLU A 132 -2.92 -5.49 -9.18
CA GLU A 132 -2.64 -6.72 -8.46
C GLU A 132 -2.56 -6.51 -6.94
N LEU A 133 -2.15 -5.33 -6.46
CA LEU A 133 -2.16 -5.01 -5.03
C LEU A 133 -3.59 -4.77 -4.51
N PHE A 134 -4.42 -4.06 -5.27
CA PHE A 134 -5.83 -3.86 -4.91
C PHE A 134 -6.62 -5.17 -4.90
N ALA A 135 -6.36 -6.06 -5.87
CA ALA A 135 -7.01 -7.35 -6.03
C ALA A 135 -6.45 -8.46 -5.11
N GLN A 136 -5.33 -8.21 -4.42
CA GLN A 136 -4.76 -9.16 -3.48
C GLN A 136 -5.73 -9.41 -2.33
N LYS A 137 -5.95 -10.69 -1.98
CA LYS A 137 -6.69 -11.07 -0.78
C LYS A 137 -5.94 -10.58 0.46
N ARG A 138 -6.67 -9.91 1.34
CA ARG A 138 -6.19 -9.36 2.62
C ARG A 138 -7.08 -9.87 3.77
N SER A 139 -6.59 -9.77 5.00
CA SER A 139 -7.44 -9.97 6.19
C SER A 139 -8.56 -8.92 6.25
N ALA A 140 -9.66 -9.23 6.94
CA ALA A 140 -10.84 -8.36 7.01
C ALA A 140 -10.55 -6.96 7.61
N ASN A 141 -9.50 -6.86 8.42
CA ASN A 141 -9.03 -5.66 9.09
C ASN A 141 -7.78 -5.04 8.43
N SER A 142 -7.51 -5.40 7.17
CA SER A 142 -6.34 -4.96 6.41
C SER A 142 -6.74 -4.12 5.20
N GLU A 143 -6.44 -2.83 5.30
CA GLU A 143 -6.86 -1.78 4.37
C GLU A 143 -5.70 -1.20 3.56
N LEU A 144 -6.02 -0.50 2.48
CA LEU A 144 -5.03 0.17 1.63
C LEU A 144 -5.24 1.69 1.62
N LEU A 145 -4.15 2.43 1.79
CA LEU A 145 -4.05 3.86 1.53
C LEU A 145 -2.91 4.11 0.54
N ILE A 146 -3.23 4.08 -0.74
CA ILE A 146 -2.27 4.19 -1.84
C ILE A 146 -2.49 5.50 -2.57
N ARG A 147 -1.42 6.25 -2.82
CA ARG A 147 -1.50 7.45 -3.65
C ARG A 147 -1.78 7.05 -5.11
N GLY A 148 -2.86 7.57 -5.69
CA GLY A 148 -3.18 7.32 -7.10
C GLY A 148 -2.14 7.91 -8.06
N GLU A 149 -1.73 7.13 -9.06
CA GLU A 149 -0.93 7.53 -10.25
C GLU A 149 -1.79 7.52 -11.52
N TYR A 150 -2.70 6.55 -11.64
CA TYR A 150 -3.49 6.32 -12.85
C TYR A 150 -4.91 6.84 -12.71
N ASN A 151 -5.41 7.47 -13.78
CA ASN A 151 -6.83 7.75 -13.92
C ASN A 151 -7.58 6.47 -14.28
N ARG A 152 -7.99 5.72 -13.26
CA ARG A 152 -8.63 4.40 -13.40
C ARG A 152 -10.07 4.53 -13.88
N ARG A 153 -10.57 3.53 -14.60
CA ARG A 153 -12.00 3.45 -14.94
C ARG A 153 -12.80 3.04 -13.70
N VAL A 154 -13.99 3.61 -13.57
CA VAL A 154 -14.97 3.31 -12.52
C VAL A 154 -16.21 2.68 -13.15
N LYS A 155 -17.00 1.94 -12.37
CA LYS A 155 -18.14 1.17 -12.89
C LYS A 155 -19.34 2.05 -13.27
N GLU A 156 -19.49 3.21 -12.64
CA GLU A 156 -20.56 4.17 -12.94
C GLU A 156 -20.40 4.75 -14.35
N GLU A 157 -21.48 4.71 -15.14
CA GLU A 157 -21.73 5.24 -16.50
C GLU A 157 -20.54 5.31 -17.50
N MET A 158 -19.48 4.52 -17.30
CA MET A 158 -18.20 4.57 -18.02
C MET A 158 -17.39 5.87 -17.80
N GLY A 159 -17.29 6.29 -16.54
CA GLY A 159 -16.43 7.39 -16.09
C GLY A 159 -14.98 7.01 -15.80
N TYR A 160 -14.20 8.02 -15.40
CA TYR A 160 -12.85 7.89 -14.87
C TYR A 160 -12.78 8.44 -13.44
N LEU A 161 -11.89 7.89 -12.62
CA LEU A 161 -11.75 8.19 -11.19
C LEU A 161 -11.52 9.68 -10.90
N LEU A 162 -10.63 10.35 -11.63
CA LEU A 162 -10.31 11.76 -11.38
C LEU A 162 -11.51 12.68 -11.69
N PRO A 163 -12.17 12.61 -12.86
CA PRO A 163 -13.40 13.37 -13.11
C PRO A 163 -14.50 13.15 -12.07
N MET A 164 -14.69 11.90 -11.62
CA MET A 164 -15.66 11.56 -10.58
C MET A 164 -15.34 12.25 -9.24
N ILE A 165 -14.07 12.18 -8.82
CA ILE A 165 -13.57 12.85 -7.61
C ILE A 165 -13.74 14.37 -7.71
N GLU A 166 -13.50 14.96 -8.89
CA GLU A 166 -13.64 16.41 -9.12
C GLU A 166 -15.10 16.89 -9.12
N GLN A 167 -16.04 16.04 -9.55
CA GLN A 167 -17.47 16.34 -9.55
C GLN A 167 -18.13 16.08 -8.20
N GLY A 168 -17.46 15.33 -7.31
CA GLY A 168 -17.94 15.05 -5.96
C GLY A 168 -18.13 16.32 -5.12
N SER A 169 -19.08 16.28 -4.21
CA SER A 169 -19.30 17.35 -3.24
C SER A 169 -18.08 17.50 -2.31
N ILE A 170 -17.64 18.74 -2.12
CA ILE A 170 -16.55 19.05 -1.19
C ILE A 170 -17.06 18.84 0.24
N LEU A 171 -16.43 17.91 0.97
CA LEU A 171 -16.82 17.60 2.36
C LEU A 171 -16.09 18.44 3.40
N GLY A 172 -15.00 19.08 3.00
CA GLY A 172 -14.20 19.91 3.87
C GLY A 172 -12.98 20.44 3.17
N THR A 173 -12.40 21.47 3.78
CA THR A 173 -11.15 22.07 3.32
C THR A 173 -10.16 22.11 4.47
N MET A 174 -8.89 21.89 4.14
CA MET A 174 -7.79 22.03 5.08
C MET A 174 -6.70 22.88 4.45
N THR A 175 -6.19 23.84 5.23
CA THR A 175 -5.05 24.65 4.84
C THR A 175 -3.79 24.02 5.41
N ILE A 176 -2.85 23.66 4.54
CA ILE A 176 -1.52 23.20 4.94
C ILE A 176 -0.53 24.32 4.68
N ASN A 177 0.25 24.66 5.70
CA ASN A 177 1.37 25.58 5.57
C ASN A 177 2.57 24.83 4.99
N LEU A 178 2.91 25.14 3.74
CA LEU A 178 4.08 24.55 3.10
C LEU A 178 5.29 25.43 3.40
N GLU A 179 6.29 24.83 4.03
CA GLU A 179 7.56 25.49 4.30
C GLU A 179 8.32 25.81 3.00
N ARG A 180 9.26 26.75 3.11
CA ARG A 180 10.12 27.13 2.01
C ARG A 180 11.05 25.97 1.66
N ASN A 181 11.29 25.77 0.37
CA ASN A 181 12.43 24.98 -0.10
C ASN A 181 13.25 25.81 -1.11
N PRO A 182 14.44 25.35 -1.54
CA PRO A 182 15.31 26.13 -2.44
C PRO A 182 14.64 26.55 -3.75
N LYS A 183 13.60 25.83 -4.18
CA LYS A 183 12.89 26.05 -5.45
C LYS A 183 11.54 26.76 -5.30
N ARG A 184 11.01 26.94 -4.08
CA ARG A 184 9.65 27.48 -3.84
C ARG A 184 9.55 28.24 -2.52
N ARG A 185 8.91 29.42 -2.57
CA ARG A 185 8.57 30.22 -1.38
C ARG A 185 7.51 29.51 -0.54
N ALA A 186 7.54 29.76 0.78
CA ALA A 186 6.50 29.30 1.68
C ALA A 186 5.14 29.86 1.27
N ARG A 187 4.09 29.03 1.33
CA ARG A 187 2.73 29.44 0.97
C ARG A 187 1.69 28.55 1.64
N PRO A 188 0.53 29.09 2.01
CA PRO A 188 -0.61 28.26 2.36
C PRO A 188 -1.10 27.50 1.11
N ARG A 189 -1.54 26.26 1.29
CA ARG A 189 -2.22 25.50 0.24
C ARG A 189 -3.51 24.88 0.78
N ASN A 190 -4.62 25.18 0.12
CA ASN A 190 -5.91 24.59 0.44
C ASN A 190 -6.02 23.23 -0.26
N ILE A 191 -6.45 22.22 0.50
CA ILE A 191 -6.77 20.89 0.01
C ILE A 191 -8.26 20.66 0.28
N ALA A 192 -9.02 20.33 -0.76
CA ALA A 192 -10.41 19.92 -0.67
C ALA A 192 -10.49 18.39 -0.64
N ASN A 193 -11.36 17.84 0.20
CA ASN A 193 -11.51 16.39 0.34
C ASN A 193 -12.88 15.93 -0.23
N PRO A 194 -12.91 15.26 -1.40
CA PRO A 194 -14.12 14.67 -1.95
C PRO A 194 -14.30 13.22 -1.47
N ARG A 195 -15.52 12.82 -1.09
CA ARG A 195 -15.92 11.39 -1.07
C ARG A 195 -17.19 11.23 -1.88
N ASP A 196 -17.34 10.03 -2.44
CA ASP A 196 -18.59 9.53 -2.97
C ASP A 196 -19.25 8.63 -1.90
N GLU A 197 -20.46 9.00 -1.48
CA GLU A 197 -21.30 8.19 -0.60
C GLU A 197 -22.34 7.44 -1.44
N SER A 198 -21.89 6.45 -2.21
CA SER A 198 -22.81 5.60 -2.99
C SER A 198 -22.85 4.13 -2.55
N HIS A 199 -22.09 3.71 -1.53
CA HIS A 199 -22.12 2.32 -1.04
C HIS A 199 -22.33 2.22 0.48
N THR A 200 -23.56 2.49 0.93
CA THR A 200 -24.06 2.02 2.23
C THR A 200 -25.16 0.97 2.01
N GLY A 201 -24.84 -0.28 2.36
CA GLY A 201 -25.78 -1.29 2.89
C GLY A 201 -27.03 -1.65 2.08
N SER A 202 -26.93 -2.66 1.22
CA SER A 202 -28.10 -3.48 0.87
C SER A 202 -28.37 -4.46 2.02
N THR A 203 -29.22 -4.06 2.96
CA THR A 203 -29.85 -4.96 3.93
C THR A 203 -30.85 -5.87 3.23
N SER A 204 -30.71 -7.17 3.50
CA SER A 204 -31.61 -8.26 3.15
C SER A 204 -33.09 -7.94 3.43
N LYS A 205 -33.95 -8.09 2.42
CA LYS A 205 -35.37 -8.37 2.62
C LYS A 205 -35.66 -9.80 2.18
N SER A 206 -35.93 -10.67 3.15
CA SER A 206 -36.57 -11.97 2.95
C SER A 206 -38.02 -11.76 2.47
N PRO A 207 -38.56 -12.58 1.55
CA PRO A 207 -39.96 -12.49 1.18
C PRO A 207 -40.84 -13.13 2.25
N GLN A 208 -41.81 -12.37 2.77
CA GLN A 208 -42.92 -12.92 3.55
C GLN A 208 -43.85 -13.69 2.61
N THR A 209 -44.11 -14.95 2.98
CA THR A 209 -45.16 -15.81 2.42
C THR A 209 -46.54 -15.23 2.70
N SER A 210 -47.28 -14.89 1.65
CA SER A 210 -48.72 -14.62 1.71
C SER A 210 -49.50 -15.94 1.69
N GLN A 211 -50.19 -16.25 2.79
CA GLN A 211 -51.24 -17.26 2.84
C GLN A 211 -52.48 -16.75 2.08
N SER A 212 -53.03 -17.59 1.20
CA SER A 212 -54.36 -17.41 0.61
C SER A 212 -55.41 -18.07 1.52
N PRO A 213 -56.58 -17.46 1.76
CA PRO A 213 -57.70 -18.18 2.37
C PRO A 213 -58.46 -18.97 1.31
N SER A 214 -58.65 -20.26 1.57
CA SER A 214 -59.58 -21.14 0.85
C SER A 214 -61.03 -20.77 1.17
N SER A 215 -61.79 -20.40 0.15
CA SER A 215 -63.25 -20.41 0.18
C SER A 215 -63.75 -21.86 0.10
N GLY A 216 -64.31 -22.35 1.20
CA GLY A 216 -65.10 -23.58 1.21
C GLY A 216 -66.55 -23.30 0.82
N ASN A 217 -67.09 -24.24 0.05
CA ASN A 217 -68.45 -24.74 0.23
C ASN A 217 -68.32 -26.06 0.99
#